data_AF-A0A7W1T684-F1
#
_entry.id   AF-A0A7W1T684-F1
#
_cell.length_a   1.000
_cell.length_b   1.000
_cell.length_c   1.000
_cell.angle_alpha   90.00
_cell.angle_beta   90.00
_cell.angle_gamma   90.00
#
_symmetry.space_group_name_H-M   'P 1'
#
loop_
_entity.id
_entity.type
_entity.pdbx_description
1 polymer ?
#
loop_
_entity_poly.entity_id
_entity_poly.type
_entity_poly.pdbx_seq_one_letter_code
_entity_poly.pdbx_strand_id
1 'polypeptide(L)'
;MRKTFCMNCYEETKHDEEFITEIVTVRDLDLEVEHRYLKCSVCEGLVEDPANLDYNYIVDFKAYRAAKGLLQPDEIKMIRDMYSMSQREFADVLGISHATLCRYEGGAIQTDHHNSTFVLATIPKAFHKLVYRKFQATGNAKYEKMLENIASIDGEKISQSDYKPETLELEKVREQILGYTNKTQTISSYVAKLSSGKHVTIHEKRGNSSVSNFKGESPWKI
;
A
#
# COMPACT_ATOMS: atom_id res chain seq x y z
N MET A 1 35.71 -18.59 -13.78
CA MET A 1 36.70 -17.82 -14.57
C MET A 1 36.17 -17.26 -15.89
N ARG A 2 35.78 -15.98 -15.88
CA ARG A 2 35.50 -15.16 -17.09
C ARG A 2 36.66 -14.18 -17.33
N LYS A 3 37.00 -13.88 -18.58
CA LYS A 3 37.92 -12.77 -18.89
C LYS A 3 37.16 -11.45 -18.94
N THR A 4 37.64 -10.44 -18.23
CA THR A 4 37.08 -9.07 -18.26
C THR A 4 38.16 -8.07 -17.85
N PHE A 5 37.93 -6.80 -18.15
CA PHE A 5 38.80 -5.69 -17.74
C PHE A 5 38.71 -5.44 -16.24
N CYS A 6 39.84 -5.38 -15.55
CA CYS A 6 39.91 -5.06 -14.12
C CYS A 6 40.16 -3.56 -13.91
N MET A 7 39.27 -2.87 -13.18
CA MET A 7 39.43 -1.44 -12.88
C MET A 7 40.52 -1.12 -11.85
N ASN A 8 40.98 -2.12 -11.08
CA ASN A 8 41.97 -1.93 -10.03
C ASN A 8 43.41 -2.02 -10.56
N CYS A 9 43.69 -2.94 -11.48
CA CYS A 9 45.02 -3.10 -12.09
C CYS A 9 45.10 -2.64 -13.56
N TYR A 10 43.98 -2.19 -14.14
CA TYR A 10 43.89 -1.68 -15.52
C TYR A 10 44.34 -2.68 -16.60
N GLU A 11 44.14 -3.98 -16.35
CA GLU A 11 44.49 -5.06 -17.28
C GLU A 11 43.30 -5.99 -17.54
N GLU A 12 43.29 -6.63 -18.72
CA GLU A 12 42.36 -7.72 -19.01
C GLU A 12 42.84 -9.03 -18.36
N THR A 13 42.06 -9.51 -17.40
CA THR A 13 42.45 -10.66 -16.58
C THR A 13 41.28 -11.62 -16.39
N LYS A 14 41.58 -12.83 -15.91
CA LYS A 14 40.55 -13.77 -15.49
C LYS A 14 40.01 -13.33 -14.13
N HIS A 15 38.69 -13.41 -13.97
CA HIS A 15 38.01 -13.15 -12.72
C HIS A 15 37.16 -14.35 -12.32
N ASP A 16 37.07 -14.56 -11.01
CA ASP A 16 36.18 -15.53 -10.38
C ASP A 16 35.09 -14.83 -9.59
N GLU A 17 33.95 -15.51 -9.43
CA GLU A 17 32.85 -14.96 -8.65
C GLU A 17 33.15 -15.11 -7.17
N GLU A 18 32.93 -14.03 -6.43
CA GLU A 18 33.06 -13.97 -4.98
C GLU A 18 31.75 -13.41 -4.41
N PHE A 19 31.29 -13.97 -3.30
CA PHE A 19 30.07 -13.52 -2.61
C PHE A 19 30.45 -12.98 -1.24
N ILE A 20 29.98 -11.77 -0.92
CA ILE A 20 30.33 -11.06 0.30
C ILE A 20 29.06 -10.57 0.97
N THR A 21 28.92 -10.89 2.24
CA THR A 21 27.82 -10.38 3.06
C THR A 21 28.20 -9.01 3.64
N GLU A 22 27.37 -8.01 3.37
CA GLU A 22 27.59 -6.63 3.80
C GLU A 22 26.32 -6.06 4.43
N ILE A 23 26.49 -5.06 5.29
CA ILE A 23 25.37 -4.29 5.83
C ILE A 23 25.14 -3.08 4.91
N VAL A 24 23.97 -3.03 4.29
CA VAL A 24 23.55 -1.95 3.40
C VAL A 24 22.39 -1.18 4.00
N THR A 25 22.41 0.14 3.86
CA THR A 25 21.28 0.99 4.25
C THR A 25 20.40 1.26 3.03
N VAL A 26 19.18 0.72 3.04
CA VAL A 26 18.16 1.00 2.03
C VAL A 26 17.05 1.83 2.66
N ARG A 27 16.94 3.11 2.27
CA ARG A 27 16.03 4.11 2.86
C ARG A 27 16.25 4.26 4.37
N ASP A 28 15.41 3.63 5.17
CA ASP A 28 15.32 3.73 6.63
C ASP A 28 15.71 2.42 7.34
N LEU A 29 16.26 1.44 6.60
CA LEU A 29 16.58 0.11 7.14
C LEU A 29 17.98 -0.33 6.75
N ASP A 30 18.74 -0.78 7.75
CA ASP A 30 20.01 -1.49 7.57
C ASP A 30 19.72 -2.99 7.41
N LEU A 31 20.27 -3.58 6.35
CA LEU A 31 20.02 -4.96 5.94
C LEU A 31 21.36 -5.68 5.73
N GLU A 32 21.45 -6.91 6.23
CA GLU A 32 22.55 -7.80 5.92
C GLU A 32 22.22 -8.54 4.60
N VAL A 33 22.99 -8.26 3.54
CA VAL A 33 22.72 -8.74 2.18
C VAL A 33 23.99 -9.35 1.58
N GLU A 34 23.83 -10.48 0.89
CA GLU A 34 24.92 -11.13 0.14
C GLU A 34 25.03 -10.53 -1.27
N HIS A 35 26.16 -9.87 -1.53
CA HIS A 35 26.51 -9.27 -2.80
C HIS A 35 27.43 -10.17 -3.63
N ARG A 36 27.33 -10.05 -4.94
CA ARG A 36 28.17 -10.73 -5.92
C ARG A 36 29.20 -9.77 -6.50
N TYR A 37 30.46 -10.19 -6.48
CA TYR A 37 31.59 -9.49 -7.08
C TYR A 37 32.42 -10.42 -7.97
N LEU A 38 33.27 -9.80 -8.79
CA LEU A 38 34.28 -10.48 -9.58
C LEU A 38 35.66 -10.21 -8.97
N LYS A 39 36.33 -11.25 -8.48
CA LYS A 39 37.67 -11.19 -7.92
C LYS A 39 38.73 -11.36 -9.02
N CYS A 40 39.62 -10.38 -9.17
CA CYS A 40 40.69 -10.41 -10.15
C CYS A 40 41.78 -11.43 -9.78
N SER A 41 42.17 -12.30 -10.71
CA SER A 41 43.23 -13.30 -10.48
C SER A 41 44.66 -12.73 -10.37
N VAL A 42 44.86 -11.44 -10.69
CA VAL A 42 46.18 -10.79 -10.69
C VAL A 42 46.37 -9.89 -9.47
N CYS A 43 45.45 -8.97 -9.23
CA CYS A 43 45.55 -8.01 -8.11
C CYS A 43 44.64 -8.33 -6.93
N GLU A 44 43.86 -9.41 -7.01
CA GLU A 44 42.88 -9.85 -5.99
C GLU A 44 41.76 -8.86 -5.66
N GLY A 45 41.73 -7.70 -6.33
CA GLY A 45 40.70 -6.69 -6.14
C GLY A 45 39.33 -7.18 -6.63
N LEU A 46 38.29 -6.74 -5.92
CA LEU A 46 36.89 -7.00 -6.24
C LEU A 46 36.35 -5.90 -7.12
N VAL A 47 35.62 -6.28 -8.16
CA VAL A 47 34.90 -5.36 -9.04
C VAL A 47 33.47 -5.85 -9.24
N GLU A 48 32.53 -4.94 -9.46
CA GLU A 48 31.18 -5.30 -9.89
C GLU A 48 31.22 -5.91 -11.30
N ASP A 49 30.26 -6.77 -11.62
CA ASP A 49 30.18 -7.40 -12.95
C ASP A 49 29.74 -6.35 -13.99
N PRO A 50 30.60 -5.96 -14.96
CA PRO A 50 30.23 -4.97 -15.95
C PRO A 50 29.08 -5.40 -16.87
N ALA A 51 28.78 -6.71 -16.94
CA ALA A 51 27.62 -7.21 -17.68
C ALA A 51 26.30 -7.04 -16.90
N ASN A 52 26.36 -6.80 -15.59
CA ASN A 52 25.19 -6.65 -14.73
C ASN A 52 25.51 -5.79 -13.50
N LEU A 53 25.77 -4.50 -13.74
CA LEU A 53 26.11 -3.54 -12.68
C LEU A 53 24.99 -3.40 -11.64
N ASP A 54 23.73 -3.56 -12.05
CA ASP A 54 22.58 -3.38 -11.17
C ASP A 54 22.29 -4.61 -10.29
N TYR A 55 23.04 -5.71 -10.41
CA TYR A 55 22.73 -6.97 -9.71
C TYR A 55 22.60 -6.78 -8.20
N ASN A 56 23.61 -6.19 -7.54
CA ASN A 56 23.61 -6.00 -6.09
C ASN A 56 22.48 -5.06 -5.66
N TYR A 57 22.25 -3.98 -6.41
CA TYR A 57 21.12 -3.07 -6.16
C TYR A 57 19.76 -3.76 -6.24
N ILE A 58 19.57 -4.67 -7.20
CA ILE A 58 18.33 -5.46 -7.32
C ILE A 58 18.17 -6.38 -6.11
N VAL A 59 19.25 -7.01 -5.64
CA VAL A 59 19.24 -7.87 -4.45
C VAL A 59 18.89 -7.06 -3.19
N ASP A 60 19.49 -5.89 -3.01
CA ASP A 60 19.19 -4.95 -1.91
C ASP A 60 17.71 -4.59 -1.86
N PHE A 61 17.18 -4.22 -3.02
CA PHE A 61 15.79 -3.79 -3.14
C PHE A 61 14.81 -4.94 -2.93
N LYS A 62 15.20 -6.16 -3.31
CA LYS A 62 14.44 -7.38 -3.04
C LYS A 62 14.41 -7.67 -1.54
N ALA A 63 15.56 -7.59 -0.87
CA ALA A 63 15.68 -7.80 0.58
C ALA A 63 14.87 -6.75 1.36
N TYR A 64 14.98 -5.48 0.98
CA TYR A 64 14.20 -4.40 1.59
C TYR A 64 12.69 -4.63 1.48
N ARG A 65 12.21 -5.03 0.29
CA ARG A 65 10.78 -5.33 0.10
C ARG A 65 10.31 -6.50 0.96
N ALA A 66 11.10 -7.57 1.04
CA ALA A 66 10.79 -8.71 1.89
C ALA A 66 10.69 -8.31 3.36
N ALA A 67 11.64 -7.50 3.84
CA ALA A 67 11.64 -7.00 5.23
C ALA A 67 10.44 -6.08 5.54
N LYS A 68 9.98 -5.27 4.57
CA LYS A 68 8.84 -4.36 4.73
C LYS A 68 7.48 -4.96 4.34
N GLY A 69 7.43 -6.21 3.85
CA GLY A 69 6.20 -6.83 3.36
C GLY A 69 5.63 -6.17 2.10
N LEU A 70 6.50 -5.63 1.25
CA LEU A 70 6.15 -4.98 -0.01
C LEU A 70 6.18 -5.99 -1.16
N LEU A 71 5.26 -5.84 -2.12
CA LEU A 71 5.23 -6.66 -3.33
C LEU A 71 6.47 -6.47 -4.19
N GLN A 72 7.02 -7.55 -4.71
CA GLN A 72 8.09 -7.55 -5.70
C GLN A 72 7.57 -7.07 -7.06
N PRO A 73 8.45 -6.54 -7.93
CA PRO A 73 8.06 -6.05 -9.26
C PRO A 73 7.29 -7.09 -10.09
N ASP A 74 7.74 -8.34 -10.06
CA ASP A 74 7.09 -9.45 -10.77
C ASP A 74 5.72 -9.77 -10.17
N GLU A 75 5.55 -9.66 -8.85
CA GLU A 75 4.24 -9.86 -8.21
C GLU A 75 3.25 -8.77 -8.64
N ILE A 76 3.67 -7.50 -8.69
CA ILE A 76 2.84 -6.39 -9.20
C ILE A 76 2.42 -6.68 -10.65
N LYS A 77 3.36 -7.13 -11.48
CA LYS A 77 3.10 -7.51 -12.87
C LYS A 77 2.13 -8.69 -12.96
N MET A 78 2.30 -9.73 -12.15
CA MET A 78 1.39 -10.89 -12.09
C MET A 78 -0.03 -10.49 -11.72
N ILE A 79 -0.21 -9.57 -10.76
CA ILE A 79 -1.53 -9.05 -10.38
C ILE A 79 -2.19 -8.34 -11.56
N ARG A 80 -1.45 -7.53 -12.30
CA ARG A 80 -1.96 -6.88 -13.52
C ARG A 80 -2.33 -7.91 -14.60
N ASP A 81 -1.42 -8.85 -14.84
CA ASP A 81 -1.57 -9.87 -15.88
C ASP A 81 -2.74 -10.82 -15.59
N MET A 82 -3.09 -11.04 -14.32
CA MET A 82 -4.29 -11.77 -13.89
C MET A 82 -5.55 -11.25 -14.59
N TYR A 83 -5.67 -9.93 -14.76
CA TYR A 83 -6.82 -9.28 -15.40
C TYR A 83 -6.66 -9.07 -16.90
N SER A 84 -5.60 -9.59 -17.52
CA SER A 84 -5.25 -9.35 -18.92
C SER A 84 -5.17 -7.86 -19.31
N MET A 85 -4.71 -7.02 -18.38
CA MET A 85 -4.65 -5.56 -18.59
C MET A 85 -3.26 -5.09 -19.02
N SER A 86 -3.22 -4.12 -19.93
CA SER A 86 -2.00 -3.36 -20.19
C SER A 86 -1.61 -2.50 -18.97
N GLN A 87 -0.34 -2.10 -18.90
CA GLN A 87 0.11 -1.17 -17.84
C GLN A 87 -0.71 0.14 -17.82
N ARG A 88 -1.12 0.66 -18.99
CA ARG A 88 -1.92 1.90 -19.06
C ARG A 88 -3.31 1.70 -18.46
N GLU A 89 -3.93 0.56 -18.75
CA GLU A 89 -5.26 0.23 -18.24
C GLU A 89 -5.25 0.01 -16.73
N PHE A 90 -4.30 -0.78 -16.25
CA PHE A 90 -4.15 -1.05 -14.82
C PHE A 90 -3.85 0.23 -14.03
N ALA A 91 -2.92 1.06 -14.52
CA ALA A 91 -2.61 2.35 -13.90
C ALA A 91 -3.82 3.29 -13.87
N ASP A 92 -4.59 3.36 -14.96
CA ASP A 92 -5.83 4.16 -15.04
C ASP A 92 -6.87 3.73 -14.00
N VAL A 93 -7.11 2.42 -13.87
CA VAL A 93 -8.06 1.87 -12.87
C VAL A 93 -7.60 2.19 -11.44
N LEU A 94 -6.31 2.00 -11.14
CA LEU A 94 -5.74 2.27 -9.83
C LEU A 94 -5.60 3.76 -9.51
N GLY A 95 -5.74 4.64 -10.50
CA GLY A 95 -5.62 6.09 -10.33
C GLY A 95 -4.17 6.57 -10.19
N ILE A 96 -3.20 5.82 -10.71
CA ILE A 96 -1.78 6.20 -10.75
C ILE A 96 -1.33 6.49 -12.18
N SER A 97 -0.23 7.22 -12.35
CA SER A 97 0.30 7.47 -13.70
C SER A 97 0.88 6.18 -14.32
N HIS A 98 0.81 6.04 -15.64
CA HIS A 98 1.44 4.92 -16.36
C HIS A 98 2.95 4.84 -16.07
N ALA A 99 3.63 6.00 -16.00
CA ALA A 99 5.04 6.07 -15.66
C ALA A 99 5.32 5.57 -14.23
N THR A 100 4.44 5.86 -13.28
CA THR A 100 4.55 5.37 -11.90
C THR A 100 4.48 3.84 -11.85
N LEU A 101 3.50 3.23 -12.53
CA LEU A 101 3.40 1.77 -12.58
C LEU A 101 4.62 1.14 -13.27
N CYS A 102 5.03 1.69 -14.42
CA CYS A 102 6.19 1.22 -15.17
C CYS A 102 7.46 1.20 -14.31
N ARG A 103 7.67 2.24 -13.49
CA ARG A 103 8.80 2.29 -12.54
C ARG A 103 8.76 1.17 -11.52
N TYR A 104 7.59 0.86 -10.97
CA TYR A 104 7.46 -0.19 -9.95
C TYR A 104 7.62 -1.59 -10.53
N GLU A 105 7.00 -1.88 -11.67
CA GLU A 105 7.24 -3.13 -12.41
C GLU A 105 8.68 -3.24 -12.92
N GLY A 106 9.38 -2.11 -13.07
CA GLY A 106 10.79 -2.03 -13.43
C GLY A 106 11.78 -2.08 -12.25
N GLY A 107 11.31 -2.32 -11.02
CA GLY A 107 12.22 -2.50 -9.88
C GLY A 107 12.31 -1.35 -8.88
N ALA A 108 11.67 -0.20 -9.12
CA ALA A 108 11.65 0.88 -8.13
C ALA A 108 10.81 0.51 -6.90
N ILE A 109 11.26 0.88 -5.70
CA ILE A 109 10.51 0.61 -4.46
C ILE A 109 9.28 1.52 -4.40
N GLN A 110 8.11 0.91 -4.25
CA GLN A 110 6.82 1.58 -4.12
C GLN A 110 6.64 2.28 -2.77
N THR A 111 5.62 3.13 -2.68
CA THR A 111 5.13 3.67 -1.42
C THR A 111 4.16 2.68 -0.78
N ASP A 112 3.98 2.75 0.53
CA ASP A 112 3.03 1.89 1.26
C ASP A 112 1.59 2.07 0.74
N HIS A 113 1.23 3.30 0.35
CA HIS A 113 -0.05 3.59 -0.25
C HIS A 113 -0.26 2.82 -1.56
N HIS A 114 0.68 2.92 -2.51
CA HIS A 114 0.57 2.19 -3.78
C HIS A 114 0.66 0.68 -3.57
N ASN A 115 1.50 0.22 -2.64
CA ASN A 115 1.56 -1.20 -2.26
C ASN A 115 0.20 -1.71 -1.80
N SER A 116 -0.47 -0.96 -0.92
CA SER A 116 -1.80 -1.31 -0.42
C SER A 116 -2.82 -1.40 -1.57
N THR A 117 -2.77 -0.49 -2.54
CA THR A 117 -3.65 -0.54 -3.71
C THR A 117 -3.37 -1.77 -4.60
N PHE A 118 -2.11 -2.14 -4.80
CA PHE A 118 -1.74 -3.37 -5.51
C PHE A 118 -2.19 -4.62 -4.77
N VAL A 119 -2.01 -4.67 -3.44
CA VAL A 119 -2.50 -5.76 -2.60
C VAL A 119 -4.03 -5.87 -2.68
N LEU A 120 -4.77 -4.76 -2.63
CA LEU A 120 -6.22 -4.80 -2.81
C LEU A 120 -6.63 -5.27 -4.22
N ALA A 121 -5.82 -4.95 -5.24
CA ALA A 121 -6.03 -5.45 -6.58
C ALA A 121 -5.83 -6.97 -6.71
N THR A 122 -5.24 -7.66 -5.73
CA THR A 122 -5.22 -9.14 -5.70
C THR A 122 -6.60 -9.75 -5.46
N ILE A 123 -7.57 -8.96 -4.96
CA ILE A 123 -8.92 -9.41 -4.64
C ILE A 123 -9.85 -9.00 -5.80
N PRO A 124 -10.34 -9.94 -6.64
CA PRO A 124 -11.13 -9.62 -7.82
C PRO A 124 -12.36 -8.76 -7.53
N LYS A 125 -13.09 -9.05 -6.45
CA LYS A 125 -14.24 -8.24 -6.01
C LYS A 125 -13.87 -6.80 -5.66
N ALA A 126 -12.73 -6.58 -5.01
CA ALA A 126 -12.25 -5.24 -4.68
C ALA A 126 -11.84 -4.48 -5.94
N PHE A 127 -11.11 -5.15 -6.84
CA PHE A 127 -10.67 -4.56 -8.10
C PHE A 127 -11.85 -4.24 -9.05
N HIS A 128 -12.82 -5.14 -9.14
CA HIS A 128 -14.10 -4.93 -9.84
C HIS A 128 -14.77 -3.62 -9.38
N LYS A 129 -14.69 -3.28 -8.08
CA LYS A 129 -15.25 -2.04 -7.52
C LYS A 129 -14.55 -0.79 -7.98
N LEU A 130 -13.24 -0.83 -8.14
CA LEU A 130 -12.49 0.28 -8.71
C LEU A 130 -12.89 0.50 -10.17
N VAL A 131 -12.97 -0.57 -10.97
CA VAL A 131 -13.40 -0.50 -12.37
C VAL A 131 -14.84 -0.01 -12.50
N TYR A 132 -15.75 -0.54 -11.69
CA TYR A 132 -17.16 -0.20 -11.75
C TYR A 132 -17.41 1.29 -11.43
N ARG A 133 -16.66 1.87 -10.50
CA ARG A 133 -16.74 3.31 -10.21
C ARG A 133 -16.30 4.16 -11.41
N LYS A 134 -15.25 3.75 -12.12
CA LYS A 134 -14.81 4.41 -13.37
C LYS A 134 -15.87 4.27 -14.47
N PHE A 135 -16.50 3.10 -14.58
CA PHE A 135 -17.62 2.88 -15.49
C PHE A 135 -18.81 3.78 -15.16
N GLN A 136 -19.28 3.83 -13.91
CA GLN A 136 -20.39 4.71 -13.50
C GLN A 136 -20.12 6.20 -13.78
N ALA A 137 -18.88 6.65 -13.59
CA ALA A 137 -18.51 8.04 -13.81
C ALA A 137 -18.41 8.42 -15.30
N THR A 138 -18.15 7.46 -16.19
CA THR A 138 -17.80 7.76 -17.59
C THR A 138 -18.75 7.14 -18.63
N GLY A 139 -19.46 6.07 -18.28
CA GLY A 139 -20.24 5.24 -19.21
C GLY A 139 -19.39 4.57 -20.31
N ASN A 140 -18.06 4.51 -20.15
CA ASN A 140 -17.17 4.08 -21.23
C ASN A 140 -17.15 2.54 -21.37
N ALA A 141 -17.46 2.04 -22.57
CA ALA A 141 -17.47 0.61 -22.93
C ALA A 141 -16.14 -0.12 -22.64
N LYS A 142 -15.01 0.60 -22.59
CA LYS A 142 -13.72 0.05 -22.16
C LYS A 142 -13.81 -0.58 -20.77
N TYR A 143 -14.44 0.11 -19.81
CA TYR A 143 -14.55 -0.39 -18.43
C TYR A 143 -15.58 -1.51 -18.31
N GLU A 144 -16.62 -1.51 -19.15
CA GLU A 144 -17.56 -2.64 -19.22
C GLU A 144 -16.86 -3.94 -19.59
N LYS A 145 -16.04 -3.92 -20.64
CA LYS A 145 -15.20 -5.07 -21.04
C LYS A 145 -14.25 -5.51 -19.92
N MET A 146 -13.70 -4.58 -19.15
CA MET A 146 -12.85 -4.89 -18.00
C MET A 146 -13.61 -5.62 -16.90
N LEU A 147 -14.86 -5.21 -16.62
CA LEU A 147 -15.71 -5.87 -15.62
C LEU A 147 -16.03 -7.30 -16.03
N GLU A 148 -16.34 -7.54 -17.30
CA GLU A 148 -16.56 -8.89 -17.85
C GLU A 148 -15.33 -9.79 -17.65
N ASN A 149 -14.14 -9.27 -17.95
CA ASN A 149 -12.88 -9.99 -17.72
C ASN A 149 -12.69 -10.35 -16.25
N ILE A 150 -12.94 -9.40 -15.33
CA ILE A 150 -12.79 -9.63 -13.89
C ILE A 150 -13.81 -10.67 -13.38
N ALA A 151 -15.07 -10.60 -13.82
CA ALA A 151 -16.10 -11.56 -13.44
C ALA A 151 -15.78 -12.98 -13.92
N SER A 152 -15.08 -13.13 -15.04
CA SER A 152 -14.65 -14.44 -15.53
C SER A 152 -13.59 -15.11 -14.66
N ILE A 153 -12.82 -14.33 -13.89
CA ILE A 153 -11.72 -14.80 -13.02
C ILE A 153 -12.24 -15.24 -11.65
N ASP A 154 -13.24 -14.54 -11.10
CA ASP A 154 -13.75 -14.79 -9.73
C ASP A 154 -14.59 -16.08 -9.62
N GLY A 155 -14.96 -16.71 -10.74
CA GLY A 155 -15.76 -17.94 -10.79
C GLY A 155 -17.23 -17.77 -10.33
N GLU A 156 -17.55 -16.66 -9.67
CA GLU A 156 -18.89 -16.23 -9.30
C GLU A 156 -19.40 -15.19 -10.31
N LYS A 157 -20.66 -15.33 -10.75
CA LYS A 157 -21.36 -14.23 -11.41
C LYS A 157 -21.56 -13.12 -10.37
N ILE A 158 -20.66 -12.14 -10.33
CA ILE A 158 -20.87 -10.91 -9.59
C ILE A 158 -22.17 -10.30 -10.14
N SER A 159 -23.23 -10.35 -9.35
CA SER A 159 -24.54 -9.92 -9.80
C SER A 159 -24.62 -8.40 -9.70
N GLN A 160 -25.35 -7.77 -10.61
CA GLN A 160 -25.59 -6.32 -10.55
C GLN A 160 -26.26 -5.90 -9.22
N SER A 161 -26.94 -6.82 -8.54
CA SER A 161 -27.51 -6.63 -7.19
C SER A 161 -26.49 -6.62 -6.04
N ASP A 162 -25.28 -7.16 -6.24
CA ASP A 162 -24.18 -7.04 -5.26
C ASP A 162 -23.61 -5.63 -5.22
N TYR A 163 -23.86 -4.85 -6.29
CA TYR A 163 -23.61 -3.42 -6.39
C TYR A 163 -24.87 -2.63 -6.07
N LYS A 164 -25.32 -2.66 -4.81
CA LYS A 164 -26.19 -1.57 -4.35
C LYS A 164 -25.46 -0.24 -4.60
N PRO A 165 -26.13 0.79 -5.16
CA PRO A 165 -25.51 2.08 -5.40
C PRO A 165 -24.90 2.57 -4.10
N GLU A 166 -23.57 2.66 -4.08
CA GLU A 166 -22.81 3.11 -2.92
C GLU A 166 -23.21 4.53 -2.52
N THR A 167 -23.87 5.29 -3.39
CA THR A 167 -24.51 6.56 -3.05
C THR A 167 -25.45 6.40 -1.85
N LEU A 168 -26.27 5.35 -1.80
CA LEU A 168 -27.20 5.11 -0.69
C LEU A 168 -26.49 4.67 0.60
N GLU A 169 -25.43 3.85 0.50
CA GLU A 169 -24.65 3.44 1.67
C GLU A 169 -23.71 4.55 2.17
N LEU A 170 -23.11 5.33 1.27
CA LEU A 170 -22.31 6.52 1.59
C LEU A 170 -23.18 7.64 2.15
N GLU A 171 -24.43 7.79 1.70
CA GLU A 171 -25.41 8.69 2.30
C GLU A 171 -25.76 8.26 3.72
N LYS A 172 -26.02 6.97 3.97
CA LYS A 172 -26.22 6.45 5.33
C LYS A 172 -24.99 6.65 6.22
N VAL A 173 -23.79 6.40 5.69
CA VAL A 173 -22.53 6.62 6.41
C VAL A 173 -22.34 8.12 6.67
N ARG A 174 -22.64 8.99 5.70
CA ARG A 174 -22.61 10.46 5.87
C ARG A 174 -23.60 10.92 6.94
N GLU A 175 -24.83 10.40 6.94
CA GLU A 175 -25.84 10.68 7.96
C GLU A 175 -25.38 10.23 9.34
N GLN A 176 -24.77 9.05 9.45
CA GLN A 176 -24.18 8.58 10.71
C GLN A 176 -23.05 9.50 11.17
N ILE A 177 -22.11 9.87 10.29
CA ILE A 177 -21.01 10.80 10.59
C ILE A 177 -21.56 12.16 11.06
N LEU A 178 -22.55 12.70 10.34
CA LEU A 178 -23.23 13.95 10.70
C LEU A 178 -23.89 13.86 12.09
N GLY A 179 -24.49 12.71 12.39
CA GLY A 179 -25.04 12.40 13.72
C GLY A 179 -23.98 12.42 14.82
N TYR A 180 -22.78 11.90 14.56
CA TYR A 180 -21.66 11.94 15.51
C TYR A 180 -21.07 13.35 15.68
N THR A 181 -20.96 14.14 14.61
CA THR A 181 -20.50 15.55 14.70
C THR A 181 -21.48 16.43 15.47
N ASN A 182 -22.79 16.20 15.31
CA ASN A 182 -23.80 16.94 16.06
C ASN A 182 -23.78 16.59 17.56
N LYS A 183 -23.61 15.31 17.90
CA LYS A 183 -23.46 14.87 19.31
C LYS A 183 -22.22 15.48 19.96
N THR A 184 -21.09 15.51 19.27
CA THR A 184 -19.84 16.08 19.80
C THR A 184 -19.90 17.61 19.96
N GLN A 185 -20.54 18.34 19.04
CA GLN A 185 -20.83 19.78 19.23
C GLN A 185 -21.77 20.03 20.42
N THR A 186 -22.78 19.18 20.61
CA THR A 186 -23.71 19.31 21.74
C THR A 186 -22.97 19.10 23.07
N ILE A 187 -22.12 18.08 23.16
CA ILE A 187 -21.27 17.82 24.33
C ILE A 187 -20.30 19.00 24.56
N SER A 188 -19.63 19.48 23.53
CA SER A 188 -18.72 20.64 23.61
C SER A 188 -19.43 21.89 24.14
N SER A 189 -20.66 22.16 23.68
CA SER A 189 -21.47 23.29 24.17
C SER A 189 -21.91 23.12 25.64
N TYR A 190 -22.18 21.88 26.07
CA TYR A 190 -22.51 21.56 27.45
C TYR A 190 -21.30 21.72 28.37
N VAL A 191 -20.14 21.23 27.95
CA VAL A 191 -18.87 21.41 28.65
C VAL A 191 -18.53 22.90 28.76
N ALA A 192 -18.68 23.68 27.69
CA ALA A 192 -18.46 25.14 27.73
C ALA A 192 -19.42 25.87 28.70
N LYS A 193 -20.68 25.43 28.80
CA LYS A 193 -21.66 25.97 29.78
C LYS A 193 -21.29 25.62 31.22
N LEU A 194 -20.84 24.38 31.47
CA LEU A 194 -20.36 23.95 32.78
C LEU A 194 -19.08 24.71 33.18
N SER A 195 -18.14 24.88 32.26
CA SER A 195 -16.88 25.62 32.49
C SER A 195 -17.07 27.13 32.67
N SER A 196 -18.17 27.70 32.19
CA SER A 196 -18.50 29.13 32.36
C SER A 196 -19.31 29.43 33.63
N GLY A 197 -19.53 28.44 34.51
CA GLY A 197 -20.17 28.63 35.82
C GLY A 197 -21.68 28.87 35.77
N LYS A 198 -22.34 28.71 34.61
CA LYS A 198 -23.80 28.79 34.50
C LYS A 198 -24.41 27.44 34.87
N HIS A 199 -25.23 27.39 35.92
CA HIS A 199 -25.96 26.18 36.32
C HIS A 199 -26.82 25.65 35.15
N VAL A 200 -26.56 24.40 34.74
CA VAL A 200 -27.39 23.67 33.77
C VAL A 200 -28.37 22.80 34.54
N THR A 201 -29.66 23.10 34.44
CA THR A 201 -30.74 22.29 35.03
C THR A 201 -31.01 21.08 34.13
N ILE A 202 -30.59 19.89 34.56
CA ILE A 202 -30.88 18.63 33.86
C ILE A 202 -32.23 18.12 34.37
N HIS A 203 -33.23 18.09 33.50
CA HIS A 203 -34.49 17.39 33.78
C HIS A 203 -34.34 15.91 33.36
N GLU A 204 -34.03 15.05 34.31
CA GLU A 204 -34.11 13.59 34.10
C GLU A 204 -35.58 13.16 34.01
N LYS A 205 -35.97 12.55 32.89
CA LYS A 205 -37.18 11.73 32.85
C LYS A 205 -36.96 10.52 33.75
N ARG A 206 -37.57 10.54 34.94
CA ARG A 206 -37.56 9.42 35.90
C ARG A 206 -38.15 8.16 35.27
N GLY A 207 -37.26 7.22 34.92
CA GLY A 207 -37.56 5.80 34.82
C GLY A 207 -36.85 5.09 35.98
N ASN A 208 -37.62 4.39 36.81
CA ASN A 208 -37.17 3.66 38.00
C ASN A 208 -35.95 2.76 37.74
N SER A 209 -34.85 2.95 38.50
CA SER A 209 -34.42 2.01 39.56
C SER A 209 -33.01 2.31 40.11
N SER A 210 -32.94 2.29 41.44
CA SER A 210 -31.80 2.09 42.35
C SER A 210 -30.45 2.77 42.07
N VAL A 211 -30.24 3.83 42.85
CA VAL A 211 -28.96 4.50 43.13
C VAL A 211 -28.02 3.55 43.88
N SER A 212 -26.78 3.39 43.40
CA SER A 212 -25.64 3.06 44.26
C SER A 212 -24.64 4.23 44.21
N ASN A 213 -24.34 4.78 45.38
CA ASN A 213 -23.49 5.96 45.54
C ASN A 213 -22.03 5.60 45.23
N PHE A 214 -21.50 6.04 44.09
CA PHE A 214 -20.07 6.07 43.84
C PHE A 214 -19.53 7.44 44.28
N LYS A 215 -18.78 7.48 45.38
CA LYS A 215 -17.98 8.65 45.77
C LYS A 215 -16.82 8.76 44.78
N GLY A 216 -16.91 9.70 43.84
CA GLY A 216 -15.83 10.02 42.92
C GLY A 216 -14.79 10.91 43.60
N GLU A 217 -13.66 10.34 43.99
CA GLU A 217 -12.42 11.09 44.11
C GLU A 217 -11.72 11.09 42.75
N SER A 218 -11.44 12.29 42.22
CA SER A 218 -10.75 12.49 40.93
C SER A 218 -9.27 12.12 41.06
N PRO A 219 -8.72 11.23 40.22
CA PRO A 219 -7.31 10.84 40.29
C PRO A 219 -6.36 11.76 39.51
N TRP A 220 -6.86 12.80 38.84
CA TRP A 220 -6.02 13.70 38.05
C TRP A 220 -5.69 14.95 38.86
N LYS A 221 -4.53 14.92 39.54
CA LYS A 221 -3.81 16.12 39.96
C LYS A 221 -2.92 16.58 38.80
N ILE A 222 -3.04 17.87 38.46
CA ILE A 222 -2.20 18.62 37.52
C ILE A 222 -0.74 18.62 38.00
#